data_AF-A0A6J4MKU3-F1
#
_entry.id   AF-A0A6J4MKU3-F1
#
_cell.length_a   1.000
_cell.length_b   1.000
_cell.length_c   1.000
_cell.angle_alpha   90.00
_cell.angle_beta   90.00
_cell.angle_gamma   90.00
#
_symmetry.space_group_name_H-M   'P 1'
#
loop_
_entity.id
_entity.type
_entity.pdbx_description
1 polymer ?
#
loop_
_entity_poly.entity_id
_entity_poly.type
_entity_poly.pdbx_seq_one_letter_code
_entity_poly.pdbx_strand_id
1 'polypeptide(L)'
;MKLSTTFSITQYLFKKAILPKVIHGQEHCKRIATSVTNGVPKFLKVKGTEKDVFLKTLSTGFFSQYRGSFTMKNTIIVDDSAYKHVLNNPENVLLADSWSPNGGSANDTFLLGVLLPWLQ
;
A
#
# COMPACT_ATOMS: atom_id res chain seq x y z
N MET A 1 14.02 5.67 -9.98
CA MET A 1 13.19 5.92 -11.19
C MET A 1 12.75 7.38 -11.19
N LYS A 2 12.91 8.10 -12.32
CA LYS A 2 12.33 9.44 -12.45
C LYS A 2 10.80 9.29 -12.50
N LEU A 3 10.08 10.09 -11.72
CA LEU A 3 8.61 10.10 -11.60
C LEU A 3 7.88 10.04 -12.95
N SER A 4 8.46 10.62 -14.01
CA SER A 4 7.84 10.68 -15.33
C SER A 4 7.76 9.33 -16.06
N THR A 5 8.69 8.39 -15.80
CA THR A 5 8.69 7.10 -16.52
C THR A 5 7.64 6.15 -15.96
N THR A 6 7.57 6.03 -14.63
CA THR A 6 6.57 5.17 -13.97
C THR A 6 5.15 5.64 -14.27
N PHE A 7 4.89 6.95 -14.18
CA PHE A 7 3.58 7.52 -14.51
C PHE A 7 3.15 7.22 -15.96
N SER A 8 4.07 7.39 -16.92
CA SER A 8 3.79 7.13 -18.34
C SER A 8 3.53 5.64 -18.63
N ILE A 9 4.30 4.74 -17.99
CA ILE A 9 4.10 3.29 -18.10
C ILE A 9 2.72 2.91 -17.55
N THR A 10 2.35 3.42 -16.36
CA THR A 10 1.03 3.18 -15.76
C THR A 10 -0.08 3.70 -16.68
N GLN A 11 0.02 4.94 -17.20
CA GLN A 11 -0.97 5.45 -18.15
C GLN A 11 -1.11 4.58 -19.40
N TYR A 12 0.01 4.07 -19.94
CA TYR A 12 -0.01 3.19 -21.11
C TYR A 12 -0.68 1.84 -20.82
N LEU A 13 -0.30 1.18 -19.73
CA LEU A 13 -0.83 -0.13 -19.34
C LEU A 13 -2.32 -0.06 -18.98
N PHE A 14 -2.77 1.04 -18.39
CA PHE A 14 -4.12 1.23 -17.86
C PHE A 14 -4.97 2.20 -18.68
N LYS A 15 -4.63 2.47 -19.94
CA LYS A 15 -5.29 3.50 -20.78
C LYS A 15 -6.81 3.36 -20.95
N LYS A 16 -7.35 2.16 -20.73
CA LYS A 16 -8.80 1.84 -20.80
C LYS A 16 -9.46 1.63 -19.44
N ALA A 17 -8.67 1.58 -18.36
CA ALA A 17 -9.18 1.43 -17.01
C ALA A 17 -9.59 2.79 -16.46
N ILE A 18 -10.51 2.80 -15.49
CA ILE A 18 -10.77 4.01 -14.70
C ILE A 18 -9.45 4.36 -14.01
N LEU A 19 -8.94 5.58 -14.25
CA LEU A 19 -7.68 6.01 -13.65
C LEU A 19 -7.80 5.94 -12.12
N PRO A 20 -7.01 5.09 -11.44
CA PRO A 20 -7.04 5.04 -9.99
C PRO A 20 -6.58 6.40 -9.46
N LYS A 21 -7.32 6.98 -8.51
CA LYS A 21 -6.80 8.14 -7.77
C LYS A 21 -5.69 7.64 -6.86
N VAL A 22 -4.49 8.20 -7.03
CA VAL A 22 -3.37 7.92 -6.14
C VAL A 22 -3.64 8.62 -4.81
N ILE A 23 -3.65 7.84 -3.73
CA ILE A 23 -3.81 8.34 -2.38
C ILE A 23 -2.49 8.16 -1.65
N HIS A 24 -1.96 9.28 -1.13
CA HIS A 24 -0.89 9.26 -0.14
C HIS A 24 -1.55 9.11 1.23
N GLY A 25 -1.24 8.04 1.96
CA GLY A 25 -1.89 7.73 3.25
C GLY A 25 -0.89 7.42 4.36
N GLN A 26 0.32 7.96 4.27
CA GLN A 26 1.39 7.65 5.22
C GLN A 26 1.08 8.22 6.61
N GLU A 27 0.44 9.38 6.66
CA GLU A 27 -0.06 10.06 7.86
C GLU A 27 -1.18 9.29 8.57
N HIS A 28 -1.86 8.37 7.86
CA HIS A 28 -2.91 7.52 8.41
C HIS A 28 -2.39 6.18 8.92
N CYS A 29 -1.09 5.91 8.78
CA CYS A 29 -0.48 4.69 9.27
C CYS A 29 -0.43 4.70 10.80
N LYS A 30 -0.80 3.58 11.42
CA LYS A 30 -0.79 3.40 12.87
C LYS A 30 0.57 2.86 13.31
N ARG A 31 1.19 3.53 14.28
CA ARG A 31 2.36 2.97 14.99
C ARG A 31 1.89 2.04 16.11
N ILE A 32 2.62 0.96 16.33
CA ILE A 32 2.33 0.03 17.42
C ILE A 32 3.05 0.52 18.68
N ALA A 33 2.28 1.06 19.64
CA ALA A 33 2.83 1.43 20.94
C ALA A 33 3.11 0.16 21.78
N THR A 34 4.29 0.05 22.36
CA THR A 34 4.70 -1.08 23.22
C THR A 34 4.64 -0.72 24.70
N SER A 35 4.89 0.54 25.03
CA SER A 35 4.77 1.06 26.39
C SER A 35 4.63 2.58 26.36
N VAL A 36 4.17 3.17 27.46
CA VAL A 36 4.23 4.61 27.69
C VAL A 36 5.04 4.86 28.96
N THR A 37 6.08 5.69 28.88
CA THR A 37 6.91 6.06 30.04
C THR A 37 6.94 7.57 30.15
N ASN A 38 6.49 8.13 31.27
CA ASN A 38 6.42 9.59 31.50
C ASN A 38 5.69 10.35 30.39
N GLY A 39 4.58 9.79 29.88
CA GLY A 39 3.81 10.39 28.77
C GLY A 39 4.46 10.25 27.38
N VAL A 40 5.66 9.67 27.29
CA VAL A 40 6.34 9.42 26.01
C VAL A 40 6.03 7.98 25.55
N PRO A 41 5.32 7.79 24.43
CA PRO A 41 5.08 6.46 23.88
C PRO A 41 6.37 5.89 23.28
N LYS A 42 6.67 4.64 23.61
CA LYS A 42 7.65 3.81 22.92
C LYS A 42 6.92 2.98 21.87
N PHE A 43 7.54 2.83 20.71
CA PHE A 43 6.95 2.12 19.58
C PHE A 43 7.74 0.86 19.25
N LEU A 44 7.04 -0.14 18.73
CA LEU A 44 7.65 -1.36 18.22
C LEU A 44 8.58 -1.01 17.05
N LYS A 45 9.77 -1.57 17.05
CA LYS A 45 10.77 -1.37 15.99
C LYS A 45 10.80 -2.55 15.02
N VAL A 46 11.09 -2.28 13.75
CA VAL A 46 11.41 -3.32 12.77
C VAL A 46 12.75 -3.95 13.16
N LYS A 47 12.79 -5.27 13.30
CA LYS A 47 13.97 -6.02 13.75
C LYS A 47 15.24 -5.61 12.99
N GLY A 48 16.29 -5.25 13.72
CA GLY A 48 17.57 -4.82 13.15
C GLY A 48 17.60 -3.38 12.64
N THR A 49 16.60 -2.55 12.95
CA THR A 49 16.55 -1.15 12.54
C THR A 49 15.98 -0.24 13.63
N GLU A 50 16.27 1.05 13.54
CA GLU A 50 15.66 2.09 14.38
C GLU A 50 14.25 2.53 13.90
N LYS A 51 13.72 1.91 12.84
CA LYS A 51 12.45 2.29 12.23
C LYS A 51 11.28 1.71 13.02
N ASP A 52 10.28 2.54 13.30
CA ASP A 52 9.02 2.09 13.90
C ASP A 52 8.27 1.16 12.95
N VAL A 53 7.53 0.21 13.51
CA VAL A 53 6.53 -0.57 12.78
C VAL A 53 5.30 0.30 12.55
N PHE A 54 4.97 0.48 11.27
CA PHE A 54 3.77 1.17 10.81
C PHE A 54 2.82 0.17 10.18
N LEU A 55 1.57 0.15 10.67
CA LEU A 55 0.46 -0.59 10.08
C LEU A 55 -0.35 0.33 9.18
N LYS A 56 -0.74 -0.18 8.02
CA LYS A 56 -1.62 0.48 7.06
C LYS A 56 -3.00 -0.11 7.23
N THR A 57 -4.03 0.74 7.32
CA THR A 57 -5.40 0.26 7.51
C THR A 57 -6.37 1.06 6.65
N LEU A 58 -7.17 0.36 5.85
CA LEU A 58 -8.38 0.89 5.24
C LEU A 58 -9.41 1.14 6.34
N SER A 59 -9.39 2.33 6.92
CA SER A 59 -10.29 2.72 7.99
C SER A 59 -11.33 3.72 7.52
N THR A 60 -12.44 3.82 8.25
CA THR A 60 -13.45 4.86 8.00
C THR A 60 -12.85 6.28 8.03
N GLY A 61 -11.87 6.52 8.90
CA GLY A 61 -11.13 7.78 8.96
C GLY A 61 -10.26 8.05 7.72
N PHE A 62 -9.72 6.99 7.10
CA PHE A 62 -9.00 7.11 5.83
C PHE A 62 -9.98 7.47 4.69
N PHE A 63 -11.14 6.80 4.62
CA PHE A 63 -12.12 7.04 3.57
C PHE A 63 -12.89 8.36 3.70
N SER A 64 -13.09 8.88 4.92
CA SER A 64 -13.86 10.11 5.15
C SER A 64 -13.28 11.32 4.44
N GLN A 65 -11.95 11.37 4.27
CA GLN A 65 -11.25 12.42 3.53
C GLN A 65 -11.62 12.47 2.04
N TYR A 66 -12.16 11.37 1.51
CA TYR A 66 -12.51 11.22 0.10
C TYR A 66 -14.02 11.30 -0.16
N ARG A 67 -14.78 11.92 0.76
CA ARG A 67 -16.22 12.21 0.61
C ARG A 67 -17.05 10.98 0.18
N GLY A 68 -16.67 9.79 0.65
CA GLY A 68 -17.38 8.54 0.34
C GLY A 68 -17.16 7.97 -1.07
N SER A 69 -16.23 8.53 -1.86
CA SER A 69 -15.85 7.94 -3.17
C SER A 69 -15.16 6.58 -3.01
N PHE A 70 -14.52 6.35 -1.86
CA PHE A 70 -13.83 5.11 -1.53
C PHE A 70 -14.45 4.47 -0.30
N THR A 71 -14.51 3.14 -0.33
CA THR A 71 -15.05 2.26 0.69
C THR A 71 -14.22 0.97 0.70
N MET A 72 -14.40 0.14 1.73
CA MET A 72 -13.83 -1.21 1.74
C MET A 72 -14.23 -2.05 0.53
N LYS A 73 -15.40 -1.80 -0.08
CA LYS A 73 -15.92 -2.61 -1.19
C LYS A 73 -15.29 -2.29 -2.54
N ASN A 74 -14.67 -1.12 -2.70
CA ASN A 74 -14.12 -0.64 -3.97
C ASN A 74 -12.68 -0.16 -3.84
N THR A 75 -11.97 -0.62 -2.80
CA THR A 75 -10.57 -0.26 -2.55
C THR A 75 -9.76 -1.51 -2.29
N ILE A 76 -8.62 -1.62 -2.97
CA ILE A 76 -7.59 -2.62 -2.68
C ILE A 76 -6.28 -1.93 -2.32
N ILE A 77 -5.48 -2.62 -1.53
CA ILE A 77 -4.11 -2.28 -1.20
C ILE A 77 -3.19 -3.19 -2.02
N VAL A 78 -2.15 -2.61 -2.60
CA VAL A 78 -1.05 -3.34 -3.22
C VAL A 78 0.24 -2.98 -2.49
N ASP A 79 0.92 -3.96 -1.90
CA ASP A 79 2.13 -3.76 -1.10
C ASP A 79 2.99 -5.03 -1.08
N ASP A 80 4.29 -4.90 -0.81
CA ASP A 80 5.20 -6.05 -0.69
C ASP A 80 5.40 -6.52 0.76
N SER A 81 4.82 -5.79 1.72
CA SER A 81 5.07 -5.98 3.13
C SER A 81 3.84 -6.51 3.86
N ALA A 82 3.67 -7.84 3.88
CA ALA A 82 2.50 -8.51 4.49
C ALA A 82 2.17 -8.04 5.91
N TYR A 83 3.19 -7.92 6.77
CA TYR A 83 3.01 -7.58 8.19
C TYR A 83 2.37 -6.19 8.41
N LYS A 84 2.47 -5.27 7.44
CA LYS A 84 1.90 -3.93 7.57
C LYS A 84 0.37 -3.94 7.45
N HIS A 85 -0.22 -5.02 6.96
CA HIS A 85 -1.63 -5.09 6.58
C HIS A 85 -2.45 -6.04 7.44
N VAL A 86 -1.92 -6.51 8.57
CA VAL A 86 -2.58 -7.46 9.48
C VAL A 86 -3.94 -6.98 10.02
N LEU A 87 -4.23 -5.68 9.91
CA LEU A 87 -5.49 -5.07 10.34
C LEU A 87 -6.52 -4.89 9.21
N ASN A 88 -6.21 -5.29 7.97
CA ASN A 88 -7.13 -5.21 6.83
C ASN A 88 -7.78 -6.57 6.59
N ASN A 89 -8.95 -6.55 5.94
CA ASN A 89 -9.51 -7.78 5.38
C ASN A 89 -8.55 -8.31 4.30
N PRO A 90 -8.25 -9.62 4.29
CA PRO A 90 -7.34 -10.21 3.32
C PRO A 90 -7.84 -10.06 1.87
N GLU A 91 -9.16 -9.97 1.66
CA GLU A 91 -9.77 -9.72 0.34
C GLU A 91 -9.39 -8.36 -0.27
N ASN A 92 -8.97 -7.40 0.56
CA ASN A 92 -8.57 -6.06 0.13
C ASN A 92 -7.06 -5.92 -0.04
N VAL A 93 -6.27 -6.98 0.16
CA VAL A 93 -4.80 -6.89 0.16
C VAL A 93 -4.22 -7.80 -0.93
N LEU A 94 -3.59 -7.19 -1.92
CA LEU A 94 -2.75 -7.87 -2.91
C LEU A 94 -1.29 -7.71 -2.51
N LEU A 95 -0.65 -8.83 -2.18
CA LEU A 95 0.77 -8.86 -1.86
C LEU A 95 1.58 -9.04 -3.14
N ALA A 96 2.40 -8.04 -3.46
CA ALA A 96 3.35 -8.11 -4.56
C ALA A 96 4.69 -8.64 -4.04
N ASP A 97 5.44 -9.36 -4.87
CA ASP A 97 6.83 -9.65 -4.54
C ASP A 97 7.64 -8.35 -4.55
N SER A 98 8.64 -8.25 -3.66
CA SER A 98 9.54 -7.11 -3.66
C SER A 98 10.32 -7.07 -4.97
N TRP A 99 10.12 -6.01 -5.74
CA TRP A 99 10.81 -5.83 -7.01
C TRP A 99 12.31 -5.65 -6.77
N SER A 100 13.10 -6.44 -7.50
CA SER A 100 14.56 -6.41 -7.46
C SER A 100 15.11 -6.15 -8.86
N PRO A 101 16.02 -5.19 -9.04
CA PRO A 101 16.63 -4.93 -10.35
C PRO A 101 17.40 -6.15 -10.88
N ASN A 102 17.88 -7.02 -9.99
CA ASN A 102 18.62 -8.23 -10.33
C ASN A 102 17.74 -9.51 -10.33
N GLY A 103 16.49 -9.40 -9.92
CA GLY A 103 15.58 -10.54 -9.75
C GLY A 103 14.58 -10.62 -10.88
N GLY A 104 14.86 -11.41 -11.93
CA GLY A 104 13.88 -11.88 -12.92
C GLY A 104 12.97 -10.82 -13.56
N SER A 105 13.37 -9.54 -13.56
CA SER A 105 12.49 -8.40 -13.81
C SER A 105 11.89 -8.37 -15.22
N ALA A 106 12.51 -9.06 -16.18
CA ALA A 106 11.99 -9.24 -17.53
C ALA A 106 10.75 -10.16 -17.61
N ASN A 107 10.55 -11.03 -16.61
CA ASN A 107 9.42 -11.96 -16.52
C ASN A 107 8.37 -11.54 -15.48
N ASP A 108 8.57 -10.39 -14.81
CA ASP A 108 7.61 -9.87 -13.85
C ASP A 108 6.35 -9.41 -14.58
N THR A 109 5.26 -10.13 -14.34
CA THR A 109 3.96 -9.88 -14.94
C THR A 109 2.92 -9.46 -13.92
N PHE A 110 3.30 -9.15 -12.66
CA PHE A 110 2.36 -8.88 -11.57
C PHE A 110 1.35 -7.78 -11.93
N LEU A 111 1.84 -6.66 -12.51
CA LEU A 111 0.96 -5.54 -12.89
C LEU A 111 -0.08 -5.94 -13.94
N LEU A 112 0.28 -6.82 -14.87
CA LEU A 112 -0.58 -7.25 -15.98
C LEU A 112 -1.49 -8.41 -15.60
N GLY A 113 -0.94 -9.46 -14.98
CA GLY A 113 -1.65 -10.69 -14.67
C GLY A 113 -2.45 -10.63 -13.37
N VAL A 114 -2.04 -9.80 -12.41
CA VAL A 114 -2.67 -9.74 -11.08
C VAL A 114 -3.37 -8.41 -10.87
N LEU A 115 -2.72 -7.27 -11.10
CA LEU A 115 -3.33 -5.97 -10.76
C LEU A 115 -4.37 -5.49 -11.77
N LEU A 116 -4.11 -5.63 -13.08
CA LEU A 116 -5.00 -5.12 -14.13
C LEU A 116 -6.46 -5.61 -14.03
N PRO A 117 -6.76 -6.89 -13.73
CA PRO A 117 -8.13 -7.36 -13.55
C PRO A 117 -8.93 -6.62 -12.46
N TRP A 118 -8.27 -6.07 -11.44
CA TRP A 118 -8.92 -5.32 -10.37
C TRP A 118 -9.26 -3.87 -10.74
N LEU A 119 -8.69 -3.39 -11.85
CA LEU A 119 -8.86 -2.01 -12.32
C LEU A 119 -9.89 -1.90 -13.47
N GLN A 120 -10.48 -3.04 -13.89
CA GLN A 120 -11.54 -3.13 -14.90
C GLN A 120 -12.93 -3.08 -14.25
#